data_AF-A0A317V2L8-F1
#
_entry.id   AF-A0A317V2L8-F1
#
_cell.length_a   1.000
_cell.length_b   1.000
_cell.length_c   1.000
_cell.angle_alpha   90.00
_cell.angle_beta   90.00
_cell.angle_gamma   90.00
#
_symmetry.space_group_name_H-M   'P 1'
#
loop_
_entity.id
_entity.type
_entity.pdbx_description
1 polymer ?
#
loop_
_entity_poly.entity_id
_entity_poly.type
_entity_poly.pdbx_seq_one_letter_code
_entity_poly.pdbx_strand_id
1 'polypeptide(L)'
;MAGPSIQDRTGEFHAILGQAQKRIASNKAGAQRQALLSDAQRKQANGSADGQGGKRRSEFARRAVEIGRGITATTAKLQRLAELAKRKTLFDDRPVEISELTFVIKQDLASLNQQIASLQALTLSQHPKSNRPKADQEGEHNDNVVVMLQGKLADVGANFKDVLEVRTKNIQASRSRTENFVSSVSSKTQSALDTQRSDSPLYNTSGRRTPQPGGAADLLTLEPSNPSPLGRPSIHSDQQLLVMEEAQTSNAYIQGRGEAIDAIERTISELGGIFGQLAQMVSEQSEMIQRIDANTEDVVDNVQGAHRELLKYWTRVSGNRWLIAKMFGVLMIFFLLWVLISG
;
A
#
# COMPACT_ATOMS: atom_id res chain seq x y z
N MET A 1 -27.24 20.55 15.98
CA MET A 1 -27.32 20.72 14.52
C MET A 1 -27.41 19.33 13.90
N ALA A 2 -28.59 18.92 13.44
CA ALA A 2 -28.79 17.63 12.77
C ALA A 2 -28.59 17.85 11.26
N GLY A 3 -27.64 17.14 10.65
CA GLY A 3 -27.38 17.22 9.22
C GLY A 3 -28.54 16.66 8.38
N PRO A 4 -28.69 17.10 7.12
CA PRO A 4 -29.76 16.63 6.24
C PRO A 4 -29.63 15.11 6.00
N SER A 5 -30.73 14.40 6.26
CA SER A 5 -30.89 12.96 6.01
C SER A 5 -30.73 12.68 4.51
N ILE A 6 -29.71 11.90 4.15
CA ILE A 6 -29.50 11.40 2.79
C ILE A 6 -30.54 10.28 2.57
N GLN A 7 -31.72 10.66 2.09
CA GLN A 7 -32.73 9.70 1.65
C GLN A 7 -32.41 9.23 0.23
N ASP A 8 -32.36 7.92 0.05
CA ASP A 8 -32.19 7.29 -1.27
C ASP A 8 -33.45 7.49 -2.12
N ARG A 9 -33.43 8.52 -2.99
CA ARG A 9 -34.53 8.86 -3.91
C ARG A 9 -34.44 8.13 -5.25
N THR A 10 -33.59 7.12 -5.36
CA THR A 10 -33.40 6.37 -6.61
C THR A 10 -34.69 5.64 -7.01
N GLY A 11 -35.47 5.16 -6.03
CA GLY A 11 -36.78 4.53 -6.28
C GLY A 11 -37.83 5.49 -6.84
N GLU A 12 -37.92 6.72 -6.29
CA GLU A 12 -38.82 7.76 -6.79
C GLU A 12 -38.42 8.18 -8.21
N PHE A 13 -37.12 8.32 -8.47
CA PHE A 13 -36.58 8.63 -9.79
C PHE A 13 -36.96 7.55 -10.82
N HIS A 14 -36.79 6.26 -10.49
CA HIS A 14 -37.17 5.15 -11.37
C HIS A 14 -38.68 5.11 -11.64
N ALA A 15 -39.51 5.40 -10.63
CA ALA A 15 -40.96 5.46 -10.80
C ALA A 15 -41.39 6.60 -11.74
N ILE A 16 -40.79 7.78 -11.59
CA ILE A 16 -41.03 8.94 -12.45
C ILE A 16 -40.54 8.66 -13.89
N LEU A 17 -39.38 8.02 -14.04
CA LEU A 17 -38.83 7.66 -15.35
C LEU A 17 -39.72 6.64 -16.07
N GLY A 18 -40.22 5.63 -15.35
CA GLY A 18 -41.19 4.67 -15.89
C GLY A 18 -42.51 5.33 -16.31
N GLN A 19 -43.01 6.30 -15.55
CA GLN A 19 -44.19 7.09 -15.92
C GLN A 19 -43.93 8.01 -17.12
N ALA A 20 -42.77 8.66 -17.19
CA ALA A 20 -42.37 9.51 -18.30
C ALA A 20 -42.21 8.69 -19.60
N GLN A 21 -41.59 7.52 -19.52
CA GLN A 21 -41.43 6.62 -20.66
C GLN A 21 -42.77 6.10 -21.18
N LYS A 22 -43.72 5.76 -20.28
CA LYS A 22 -45.09 5.41 -20.66
C LYS A 22 -45.83 6.57 -21.31
N ARG A 23 -45.66 7.82 -20.82
CA ARG A 23 -46.24 9.02 -21.44
C ARG A 23 -45.62 9.34 -22.81
N ILE A 24 -44.33 9.10 -22.99
CA ILE A 24 -43.65 9.27 -24.29
C ILE A 24 -44.13 8.18 -25.27
N ALA A 25 -44.29 6.94 -24.82
CA ALA A 25 -44.84 5.85 -25.63
C ALA A 25 -46.30 6.11 -26.02
N SER A 26 -47.13 6.65 -25.12
CA SER A 26 -48.52 7.01 -25.43
C SER A 26 -48.62 8.23 -26.35
N ASN A 27 -47.74 9.23 -26.21
CA ASN A 27 -47.67 10.37 -27.15
C ASN A 27 -47.17 9.98 -28.54
N LYS A 28 -46.41 8.89 -28.67
CA LYS A 28 -45.94 8.35 -29.95
C LYS A 28 -47.06 7.64 -30.73
N ALA A 29 -48.12 7.19 -30.07
CA ALA A 29 -49.28 6.58 -30.71
C ALA A 29 -50.13 7.56 -31.54
N GLY A 30 -50.02 8.88 -31.30
CA GLY A 30 -50.69 9.92 -32.09
C GLY A 30 -49.87 10.48 -33.26
N ALA A 31 -48.58 10.15 -33.35
CA ALA A 31 -47.68 10.62 -34.39
C ALA A 31 -47.37 9.49 -35.37
N GLN A 32 -48.41 9.07 -36.10
CA GLN A 32 -48.30 8.16 -37.24
C GLN A 32 -47.70 8.92 -38.43
N ARG A 33 -46.42 9.29 -38.30
CA ARG A 33 -45.54 9.64 -39.43
C ARG A 33 -44.26 8.82 -39.30
N GLN A 34 -44.27 7.72 -40.03
CA GLN A 34 -43.10 7.09 -40.64
C GLN A 34 -41.85 6.95 -39.75
N ALA A 35 -41.87 5.97 -38.84
CA ALA A 35 -40.63 5.36 -38.38
C ALA A 35 -40.07 4.51 -39.54
N LEU A 36 -39.21 5.08 -40.38
CA LEU A 36 -38.54 4.40 -41.52
C LEU A 36 -37.52 3.34 -41.11
N LEU A 37 -37.57 2.83 -39.88
CA LEU A 37 -36.64 1.82 -39.37
C LEU A 37 -37.46 0.80 -38.60
N SER A 38 -37.39 -0.46 -39.05
CA SER A 38 -37.99 -1.59 -38.36
C SER A 38 -37.41 -1.73 -36.95
N ASP A 39 -38.15 -2.33 -36.02
CA ASP A 39 -37.64 -2.57 -34.65
C ASP A 39 -36.34 -3.40 -34.63
N ALA A 40 -36.07 -4.16 -35.71
CA ALA A 40 -34.80 -4.84 -35.92
C ALA A 40 -33.64 -3.87 -36.21
N GLN A 41 -33.85 -2.82 -37.02
CA GLN A 41 -32.84 -1.78 -37.26
C GLN A 41 -32.62 -0.88 -36.04
N ARG A 42 -33.66 -0.65 -35.22
CA ARG A 42 -33.49 0.04 -33.92
C ARG A 42 -32.67 -0.78 -32.93
N LYS A 43 -32.80 -2.10 -32.91
CA LYS A 43 -31.94 -2.99 -32.09
C LYS A 43 -30.51 -3.11 -32.58
N GLN A 44 -30.26 -2.84 -33.86
CA GLN A 44 -28.88 -2.73 -34.39
C GLN A 44 -28.27 -1.35 -34.16
N ALA A 45 -29.09 -0.28 -34.14
CA ALA A 45 -28.63 1.08 -33.85
C ALA A 45 -28.50 1.38 -32.33
N ASN A 46 -29.40 0.84 -31.50
CA ASN A 46 -29.22 0.77 -30.06
C ASN A 46 -28.57 -0.57 -29.76
N GLY A 47 -27.24 -0.58 -29.74
CA GLY A 47 -26.41 -1.74 -29.45
C GLY A 47 -27.02 -2.63 -28.37
N SER A 48 -27.16 -3.91 -28.73
CA SER A 48 -27.66 -5.02 -27.95
C SER A 48 -27.40 -4.87 -26.44
N ALA A 49 -28.46 -4.71 -25.66
CA ALA A 49 -28.43 -4.77 -24.20
C ALA A 49 -28.48 -6.22 -23.67
N ASP A 50 -27.90 -7.17 -24.42
CA ASP A 50 -27.73 -8.52 -23.96
C ASP A 50 -26.44 -9.11 -24.54
N GLY A 51 -25.55 -9.53 -23.63
CA GLY A 51 -24.21 -10.01 -23.93
C GLY A 51 -23.12 -9.20 -23.24
N GLN A 52 -22.69 -9.65 -22.05
CA GLN A 52 -21.31 -9.64 -21.54
C GLN A 52 -20.37 -8.49 -22.00
N GLY A 53 -20.90 -7.28 -22.07
CA GLY A 53 -20.17 -6.07 -22.42
C GLY A 53 -19.62 -5.42 -21.17
N GLY A 54 -18.80 -6.16 -20.41
CA GLY A 54 -17.88 -5.49 -19.51
C GLY A 54 -17.05 -4.56 -20.39
N LYS A 55 -17.35 -3.25 -20.37
CA LYS A 55 -16.63 -2.22 -21.13
C LYS A 55 -15.17 -2.64 -21.11
N ARG A 56 -14.61 -3.01 -22.27
CA ARG A 56 -13.20 -3.38 -22.36
C ARG A 56 -12.47 -2.14 -21.88
N ARG A 57 -12.06 -2.16 -20.60
CA ARG A 57 -11.38 -1.04 -19.95
C ARG A 57 -10.29 -0.60 -20.91
N SER A 58 -10.12 0.72 -21.07
CA SER A 58 -9.05 1.27 -21.91
C SER A 58 -7.75 0.56 -21.53
N GLU A 59 -6.86 0.38 -22.50
CA GLU A 59 -5.59 -0.29 -22.24
C GLU A 59 -4.85 0.40 -21.08
N PHE A 60 -4.93 1.73 -21.04
CA PHE A 60 -4.53 2.56 -19.92
C PHE A 60 -5.19 2.11 -18.59
N ALA A 61 -6.51 2.04 -18.53
CA ALA A 61 -7.23 1.67 -17.30
C ALA A 61 -6.93 0.22 -16.86
N ARG A 62 -6.62 -0.69 -17.79
CA ARG A 62 -6.16 -2.04 -17.44
C ARG A 62 -4.80 -2.00 -16.76
N ARG A 63 -3.81 -1.32 -17.37
CA ARG A 63 -2.46 -1.16 -16.82
C ARG A 63 -2.47 -0.38 -15.50
N ALA A 64 -3.25 0.69 -15.40
CA ALA A 64 -3.38 1.49 -14.17
C ALA A 64 -3.93 0.67 -12.99
N VAL A 65 -4.93 -0.18 -13.24
CA VAL A 65 -5.48 -1.08 -12.20
C VAL A 65 -4.48 -2.15 -11.79
N GLU A 66 -3.71 -2.70 -12.73
CA GLU A 66 -2.65 -3.65 -12.45
C GLU A 66 -1.57 -3.03 -11.56
N ILE A 67 -1.08 -1.84 -11.90
CA ILE A 67 -0.12 -1.08 -11.09
C ILE A 67 -0.72 -0.79 -9.70
N GLY A 68 -1.96 -0.31 -9.62
CA GLY A 68 -2.62 -0.02 -8.34
C GLY A 68 -2.76 -1.25 -7.44
N ARG A 69 -3.05 -2.42 -8.02
CA ARG A 69 -3.05 -3.70 -7.30
C ARG A 69 -1.65 -4.09 -6.84
N GLY A 70 -0.65 -3.92 -7.71
CA GLY A 70 0.75 -4.15 -7.38
C GLY A 70 1.21 -3.28 -6.21
N ILE A 71 0.94 -1.98 -6.22
CA ILE A 71 1.24 -1.06 -5.11
C ILE A 71 0.60 -1.57 -3.81
N THR A 72 -0.69 -1.92 -3.84
CA THR A 72 -1.41 -2.39 -2.65
C THR A 72 -0.82 -3.70 -2.11
N ALA A 73 -0.47 -4.63 -2.99
CA ALA A 73 0.19 -5.88 -2.61
C ALA A 73 1.56 -5.60 -1.98
N THR A 74 2.34 -4.67 -2.54
CA THR A 74 3.63 -4.27 -1.98
C THR A 74 3.49 -3.55 -0.64
N THR A 75 2.45 -2.73 -0.46
CA THR A 75 2.14 -2.11 0.84
C THR A 75 1.85 -3.17 1.90
N ALA A 76 1.10 -4.23 1.57
CA ALA A 76 0.82 -5.32 2.50
C ALA A 76 2.10 -6.08 2.89
N LYS A 77 2.98 -6.36 1.93
CA LYS A 77 4.31 -6.96 2.20
C LYS A 77 5.17 -6.03 3.08
N LEU A 78 5.14 -4.73 2.80
CA LEU A 78 5.86 -3.72 3.57
C LEU A 78 5.35 -3.64 5.02
N GLN A 79 4.04 -3.72 5.24
CA GLN A 79 3.47 -3.76 6.60
C GLN A 79 3.99 -4.97 7.38
N ARG A 80 4.01 -6.16 6.76
CA ARG A 80 4.60 -7.35 7.38
C ARG A 80 6.09 -7.18 7.68
N LEU A 81 6.85 -6.61 6.75
CA LEU A 81 8.27 -6.30 6.96
C LEU A 81 8.45 -5.25 8.08
N ALA A 82 7.58 -4.26 8.19
CA ALA A 82 7.58 -3.26 9.26
C ALA A 82 7.32 -3.89 10.64
N GLU A 83 6.37 -4.83 10.73
CA GLU A 83 6.13 -5.59 11.96
C GLU A 83 7.36 -6.39 12.36
N LEU A 84 7.98 -7.11 11.42
CA LEU A 84 9.19 -7.90 11.68
C LEU A 84 10.38 -7.02 12.06
N ALA A 85 10.60 -5.89 11.38
CA ALA A 85 11.69 -4.96 11.67
C ALA A 85 11.53 -4.24 13.03
N LYS A 86 10.29 -3.99 13.46
CA LYS A 86 9.97 -3.36 14.76
C LYS A 86 10.07 -4.34 15.93
N ARG A 87 9.98 -5.66 15.70
CA ARG A 87 10.21 -6.66 16.76
C ARG A 87 11.67 -6.58 17.22
N LYS A 88 11.85 -6.20 18.49
CA LYS A 88 13.15 -5.81 19.07
C LYS A 88 13.87 -6.96 19.81
N THR A 89 13.42 -8.20 19.61
CA THR A 89 13.86 -9.37 20.38
C THR A 89 15.05 -10.05 19.71
N LEU A 90 16.08 -10.39 20.49
CA LEU A 90 17.33 -11.02 20.02
C LEU A 90 17.13 -12.44 19.43
N PHE A 91 16.02 -13.09 19.77
CA PHE A 91 15.76 -14.51 19.50
C PHE A 91 14.61 -14.77 18.52
N ASP A 92 13.92 -13.71 18.05
CA ASP A 92 12.81 -13.81 17.09
C ASP A 92 13.10 -13.00 15.82
N ASP A 93 14.35 -12.59 15.62
CA ASP A 93 14.85 -11.97 14.40
C ASP A 93 14.93 -13.07 13.33
N ARG A 94 14.10 -12.99 12.30
CA ARG A 94 14.09 -13.92 11.16
C ARG A 94 14.83 -13.26 10.00
N PRO A 95 16.18 -13.26 9.99
CA PRO A 95 16.95 -12.46 9.03
C PRO A 95 16.66 -12.85 7.58
N VAL A 96 16.38 -14.14 7.33
CA VAL A 96 16.05 -14.71 6.01
C VAL A 96 14.70 -14.21 5.51
N GLU A 97 13.64 -14.27 6.33
CA GLU A 97 12.30 -13.81 5.93
C GLU A 97 12.32 -12.30 5.62
N ILE A 98 13.06 -11.52 6.41
CA ILE A 98 13.15 -10.07 6.18
C ILE A 98 14.04 -9.76 4.97
N SER A 99 15.14 -10.50 4.72
CA SER A 99 15.95 -10.28 3.50
C SER A 99 15.18 -10.65 2.22
N GLU A 100 14.43 -11.75 2.25
CA GLU A 100 13.53 -12.14 1.15
C GLU A 100 12.45 -11.08 0.90
N LEU A 101 11.77 -10.61 1.96
CA LEU A 101 10.77 -9.56 1.84
C LEU A 101 11.38 -8.24 1.34
N THR A 102 12.57 -7.85 1.82
CA THR A 102 13.31 -6.68 1.30
C THR A 102 13.58 -6.83 -0.19
N PHE A 103 14.04 -8.00 -0.65
CA PHE A 103 14.34 -8.25 -2.06
C PHE A 103 13.08 -8.25 -2.94
N VAL A 104 12.00 -8.89 -2.50
CA VAL A 104 10.72 -8.90 -3.22
C VAL A 104 10.13 -7.50 -3.33
N ILE A 105 10.13 -6.73 -2.23
CA ILE A 105 9.63 -5.34 -2.23
C ILE A 105 10.50 -4.47 -3.15
N LYS A 106 11.82 -4.62 -3.12
CA LYS A 106 12.73 -3.92 -4.04
C LYS A 106 12.39 -4.20 -5.51
N GLN A 107 12.22 -5.48 -5.87
CA GLN A 107 11.86 -5.88 -7.23
C GLN A 107 10.49 -5.32 -7.64
N ASP A 108 9.50 -5.40 -6.74
CA ASP A 108 8.16 -4.86 -6.98
C ASP A 108 8.21 -3.35 -7.20
N LEU A 109 8.95 -2.58 -6.37
CA LEU A 109 9.11 -1.13 -6.53
C LEU A 109 9.75 -0.77 -7.87
N ALA A 110 10.81 -1.48 -8.26
CA ALA A 110 11.49 -1.25 -9.54
C ALA A 110 10.57 -1.54 -10.73
N SER A 111 9.82 -2.65 -10.67
CA SER A 111 8.84 -3.00 -11.71
C SER A 111 7.71 -1.98 -11.79
N LEU A 112 7.14 -1.57 -10.64
CA LEU A 112 6.08 -0.56 -10.58
C LEU A 112 6.55 0.78 -11.15
N ASN A 113 7.78 1.21 -10.86
CA ASN A 113 8.34 2.43 -11.42
C ASN A 113 8.44 2.36 -12.95
N GLN A 114 8.93 1.25 -13.50
CA GLN A 114 9.00 1.03 -14.95
C GLN A 114 7.60 1.02 -15.60
N GLN A 115 6.63 0.37 -14.96
CA GLN A 115 5.25 0.33 -15.45
C GLN A 115 4.61 1.72 -15.47
N ILE A 116 4.81 2.52 -14.42
CA ILE A 116 4.35 3.92 -14.35
C ILE A 116 4.99 4.77 -15.44
N ALA A 117 6.30 4.65 -15.67
CA ALA A 117 6.98 5.35 -16.76
C ALA A 117 6.42 4.97 -18.14
N SER A 118 6.14 3.69 -18.37
CA SER A 118 5.50 3.23 -19.61
C SER A 118 4.08 3.78 -19.79
N LEU A 119 3.35 3.92 -18.68
CA LEU A 119 1.99 4.41 -18.66
C LEU A 119 1.96 5.93 -18.90
N GLN A 120 2.93 6.68 -18.38
CA GLN A 120 3.13 8.10 -18.71
C GLN A 120 3.46 8.29 -20.20
N ALA A 121 4.33 7.44 -20.78
CA ALA A 121 4.64 7.50 -22.21
C ALA A 121 3.41 7.19 -23.09
N LEU A 122 2.56 6.24 -22.66
CA LEU A 122 1.27 5.97 -23.28
C LEU A 122 0.34 7.19 -23.21
N THR A 123 0.21 7.84 -22.06
CA THR A 123 -0.62 9.05 -21.95
C THR A 123 -0.11 10.17 -22.85
N LEU A 124 1.20 10.37 -22.91
CA LEU A 124 1.81 11.41 -23.75
C LEU A 124 1.62 11.14 -25.26
N SER A 125 1.66 9.87 -25.67
CA SER A 125 1.45 9.46 -27.07
C SER A 125 -0.02 9.50 -27.49
N GLN A 126 -0.95 9.10 -26.61
CA GLN A 126 -2.39 9.10 -26.91
C GLN A 126 -3.01 10.50 -26.80
N HIS A 127 -2.52 11.33 -25.88
CA HIS A 127 -3.02 12.68 -25.62
C HIS A 127 -1.89 13.72 -25.59
N PRO A 128 -1.31 14.08 -26.75
CA PRO A 128 -0.24 15.07 -26.82
C PRO A 128 -0.74 16.44 -26.36
N LYS A 129 -0.02 17.05 -25.39
CA LYS A 129 -0.39 18.33 -24.76
C LYS A 129 -0.52 19.50 -25.75
N SER A 130 0.06 19.40 -26.96
CA SER A 130 0.06 20.45 -27.99
C SER A 130 -1.23 20.55 -28.81
N ASN A 131 -2.05 19.50 -28.86
CA ASN A 131 -3.23 19.44 -29.73
C ASN A 131 -4.52 19.09 -28.96
N ARG A 132 -4.51 19.24 -27.63
CA ARG A 132 -5.68 18.92 -26.78
C ARG A 132 -6.80 19.94 -26.99
N PRO A 133 -7.99 19.52 -27.45
CA PRO A 133 -9.18 20.34 -27.26
C PRO A 133 -9.47 20.46 -25.76
N LYS A 134 -9.95 21.62 -25.29
CA LYS A 134 -10.35 21.87 -23.89
C LYS A 134 -11.38 20.87 -23.31
N ALA A 135 -11.92 19.97 -24.13
CA ALA A 135 -12.90 18.94 -23.76
C ALA A 135 -12.31 17.53 -23.62
N ASP A 136 -10.99 17.34 -23.75
CA ASP A 136 -10.32 16.03 -23.63
C ASP A 136 -10.16 15.60 -22.16
N GLN A 137 -11.29 15.29 -21.53
CA GLN A 137 -11.38 14.84 -20.14
C GLN A 137 -10.66 13.51 -19.92
N GLU A 138 -10.53 12.67 -20.95
CA GLU A 138 -9.84 11.38 -20.85
C GLU A 138 -8.34 11.58 -20.67
N GLY A 139 -7.73 12.49 -21.43
CA GLY A 139 -6.31 12.85 -21.28
C GLY A 139 -5.98 13.42 -19.90
N GLU A 140 -6.82 14.34 -19.38
CA GLU A 140 -6.64 14.89 -18.03
C GLU A 140 -6.87 13.84 -16.94
N HIS A 141 -7.87 12.97 -17.08
CA HIS A 141 -8.09 11.87 -16.14
C HIS A 141 -6.89 10.93 -16.10
N ASN A 142 -6.35 10.57 -17.26
CA ASN A 142 -5.18 9.69 -17.36
C ASN A 142 -3.94 10.32 -16.71
N ASP A 143 -3.70 11.62 -16.93
CA ASP A 143 -2.61 12.34 -16.26
C ASP A 143 -2.80 12.36 -14.73
N ASN A 144 -4.01 12.64 -14.24
CA ASN A 144 -4.31 12.63 -12.80
C ASN A 144 -4.11 11.23 -12.16
N VAL A 145 -4.49 10.17 -12.86
CA VAL A 145 -4.28 8.79 -12.39
C VAL A 145 -2.80 8.46 -12.30
N VAL A 146 -1.99 8.88 -13.27
CA VAL A 146 -0.52 8.72 -13.24
C VAL A 146 0.06 9.37 -11.98
N VAL A 147 -0.31 10.63 -11.72
CA VAL A 147 0.19 11.39 -10.56
C VAL A 147 -0.23 10.72 -9.25
N MET A 148 -1.48 10.28 -9.14
CA MET A 148 -1.94 9.54 -7.97
C MET A 148 -1.12 8.26 -7.74
N LEU A 149 -0.85 7.49 -8.80
CA LEU A 149 -0.06 6.26 -8.69
C LEU A 149 1.40 6.53 -8.31
N GLN A 150 2.00 7.59 -8.85
CA GLN A 150 3.34 8.05 -8.49
C GLN A 150 3.42 8.47 -7.02
N GLY A 151 2.46 9.27 -6.54
CA GLY A 151 2.38 9.67 -5.14
C GLY A 151 2.28 8.47 -4.21
N LYS A 152 1.40 7.51 -4.52
CA LYS A 152 1.28 6.28 -3.73
C LYS A 152 2.57 5.44 -3.74
N LEU A 153 3.25 5.34 -4.88
CA LEU A 153 4.52 4.61 -4.96
C LEU A 153 5.63 5.30 -4.15
N ALA A 154 5.68 6.64 -4.21
CA ALA A 154 6.59 7.44 -3.41
C ALA A 154 6.33 7.26 -1.90
N ASP A 155 5.07 7.28 -1.46
CA ASP A 155 4.68 7.05 -0.07
C ASP A 155 5.08 5.64 0.41
N VAL A 156 4.81 4.61 -0.40
CA VAL A 156 5.19 3.22 -0.09
C VAL A 156 6.71 3.10 0.03
N GLY A 157 7.44 3.74 -0.87
CA GLY A 157 8.88 3.69 -0.82
C GLY A 157 9.50 4.52 0.31
N ALA A 158 8.92 5.66 0.69
CA ALA A 158 9.33 6.43 1.85
C ALA A 158 9.18 5.59 3.14
N ASN A 159 8.02 4.93 3.30
CA ASN A 159 7.79 4.02 4.43
C ASN A 159 8.75 2.81 4.38
N PHE A 160 9.08 2.29 3.19
CA PHE A 160 10.09 1.23 3.06
C PHE A 160 11.47 1.67 3.54
N LYS A 161 11.91 2.88 3.16
CA LYS A 161 13.16 3.47 3.66
C LYS A 161 13.13 3.60 5.19
N ASP A 162 12.06 4.11 5.76
CA ASP A 162 11.93 4.26 7.22
C ASP A 162 12.04 2.91 7.94
N VAL A 163 11.41 1.85 7.40
CA VAL A 163 11.51 0.51 7.97
C VAL A 163 12.92 -0.05 7.86
N LEU A 164 13.61 0.16 6.73
CA LEU A 164 15.00 -0.24 6.57
C LEU A 164 15.91 0.49 7.56
N GLU A 165 15.71 1.79 7.81
CA GLU A 165 16.46 2.53 8.82
C GLU A 165 16.20 2.00 10.24
N VAL A 166 14.94 1.69 10.58
CA VAL A 166 14.61 1.05 11.87
C VAL A 166 15.31 -0.30 12.00
N ARG A 167 15.33 -1.10 10.92
CA ARG A 167 16.04 -2.38 10.90
C ARG A 167 17.54 -2.19 11.10
N THR A 168 18.18 -1.25 10.40
CA THR A 168 19.62 -0.95 10.56
C THR A 168 19.93 -0.59 12.00
N LYS A 169 19.14 0.29 12.62
CA LYS A 169 19.29 0.63 14.05
C LYS A 169 19.11 -0.58 14.97
N ASN A 170 18.16 -1.46 14.68
CA ASN A 170 17.91 -2.68 15.46
C ASN A 170 19.10 -3.65 15.35
N ILE A 171 19.59 -3.91 14.14
CA ILE A 171 20.77 -4.75 13.89
C ILE A 171 21.99 -4.15 14.59
N GLN A 172 22.23 -2.85 14.48
CA GLN A 172 23.35 -2.19 15.16
C GLN A 172 23.24 -2.29 16.69
N ALA A 173 22.04 -2.07 17.26
CA ALA A 173 21.82 -2.18 18.69
C ALA A 173 21.98 -3.62 19.21
N SER A 174 21.61 -4.63 18.42
CA SER A 174 21.83 -6.04 18.76
C SER A 174 23.29 -6.46 18.64
N ARG A 175 24.01 -5.97 17.62
CA ARG A 175 25.44 -6.16 17.44
C ARG A 175 26.22 -5.58 18.62
N SER A 176 25.97 -4.32 18.99
CA SER A 176 26.61 -3.68 20.14
C SER A 176 26.30 -4.42 21.46
N ARG A 177 25.06 -4.87 21.67
CA ARG A 177 24.70 -5.70 22.83
C ARG A 177 25.46 -7.02 22.87
N THR A 178 25.64 -7.66 21.71
CA THR A 178 26.40 -8.93 21.60
C THR A 178 27.89 -8.70 21.81
N GLU A 179 28.47 -7.64 21.22
CA GLU A 179 29.86 -7.24 21.43
C GLU A 179 30.15 -6.92 22.91
N ASN A 180 29.25 -6.20 23.59
CA ASN A 180 29.34 -5.93 25.02
C ASN A 180 29.22 -7.22 25.86
N PHE A 181 28.37 -8.15 25.46
CA PHE A 181 28.26 -9.44 26.14
C PHE A 181 29.52 -10.28 25.95
N VAL A 182 29.98 -10.46 24.71
CA VAL A 182 31.19 -11.25 24.38
C VAL A 182 32.43 -10.64 25.03
N SER A 183 32.58 -9.31 25.05
CA SER A 183 33.67 -8.65 25.77
C SER A 183 33.55 -8.81 27.30
N SER A 184 32.34 -8.74 27.87
CA SER A 184 32.13 -8.99 29.30
C SER A 184 32.43 -10.44 29.70
N VAL A 185 32.05 -11.41 28.86
CA VAL A 185 32.34 -12.84 29.09
C VAL A 185 33.83 -13.08 28.92
N SER A 186 34.45 -12.56 27.86
CA SER A 186 35.89 -12.70 27.60
C SER A 186 36.75 -12.08 28.70
N SER A 187 36.35 -10.94 29.27
CA SER A 187 37.04 -10.32 30.41
C SER A 187 36.79 -11.08 31.73
N LYS A 188 35.60 -11.65 31.92
CA LYS A 188 35.29 -12.51 33.08
C LYS A 188 36.03 -13.85 33.02
N THR A 189 36.19 -14.45 31.85
CA THR A 189 36.94 -15.72 31.66
C THR A 189 38.45 -15.49 31.72
N GLN A 190 38.98 -14.37 31.22
CA GLN A 190 40.39 -14.01 31.45
C GLN A 190 40.70 -13.79 32.93
N SER A 191 39.75 -13.25 33.71
CA SER A 191 39.92 -13.09 35.17
C SER A 191 39.86 -14.42 35.94
N ALA A 192 39.26 -15.46 35.36
CA ALA A 192 39.17 -16.81 35.96
C ALA A 192 40.36 -17.72 35.60
N LEU A 193 41.16 -17.35 34.58
CA LEU A 193 42.36 -18.08 34.15
C LEU A 193 43.64 -17.62 34.84
N ASP A 194 43.57 -16.60 35.71
CA ASP A 194 44.68 -16.17 36.54
C ASP A 194 44.94 -17.20 37.66
N THR A 195 45.61 -18.28 37.27
CA THR A 195 46.01 -19.47 38.07
C THR A 195 47.04 -19.12 39.17
N GLN A 196 47.12 -17.85 39.57
CA GLN A 196 47.95 -17.34 40.65
C GLN A 196 47.13 -16.80 41.84
N ARG A 197 45.79 -16.81 41.74
CA ARG A 197 44.91 -16.42 42.86
C ARG A 197 44.03 -17.59 43.32
N SER A 198 44.69 -18.66 43.76
CA SER A 198 44.10 -19.65 44.65
C SER A 198 44.00 -19.09 46.07
N ASP A 199 43.26 -18.00 46.25
CA ASP A 199 42.92 -17.46 47.58
C ASP A 199 41.48 -17.88 47.91
N SER A 200 41.31 -19.18 48.09
CA SER A 200 40.11 -19.75 48.70
C SER A 200 40.16 -19.48 50.21
N PRO A 201 39.22 -18.71 50.80
CA PRO A 201 39.22 -18.37 52.23
C PRO A 201 38.89 -19.57 53.15
N LEU A 202 38.86 -20.79 52.61
CA LEU A 202 38.61 -22.02 53.36
C LEU A 202 39.89 -22.75 53.80
N TYR A 203 41.07 -22.35 53.31
CA TYR A 203 42.33 -23.06 53.55
C TYR A 203 43.35 -22.28 54.41
N ASN A 204 43.01 -21.12 54.95
CA ASN A 204 43.93 -20.40 55.83
C ASN A 204 43.85 -20.92 57.29
N THR A 205 44.33 -22.14 57.50
CA THR A 205 44.65 -22.66 58.84
C THR A 205 46.16 -22.65 59.04
N SER A 206 46.75 -21.46 59.16
CA SER A 206 48.16 -21.33 59.55
C SER A 206 48.30 -20.27 60.62
N GLY A 207 48.28 -20.70 61.89
CA GLY A 207 48.75 -19.84 62.98
C GLY A 207 48.18 -20.11 64.37
N ARG A 208 48.36 -21.31 64.95
CA ARG A 208 48.56 -21.39 66.42
C ARG A 208 49.23 -22.70 66.86
N ARG A 209 50.44 -22.55 67.43
CA ARG A 209 51.14 -23.61 68.20
C ARG A 209 50.60 -23.62 69.64
N THR A 210 50.21 -24.78 70.14
CA THR A 210 50.31 -25.20 71.56
C THR A 210 50.39 -26.74 71.62
N PRO A 211 51.22 -27.36 72.51
CA PRO A 211 51.40 -28.81 72.59
C PRO A 211 50.58 -29.45 73.73
N GLN A 212 49.96 -30.62 73.51
CA GLN A 212 49.86 -31.82 74.41
C GLN A 212 48.78 -32.82 73.86
N PRO A 213 48.69 -34.10 74.31
CA PRO A 213 48.49 -35.23 73.41
C PRO A 213 47.20 -36.01 73.70
N GLY A 214 46.83 -36.91 72.79
CA GLY A 214 45.97 -38.05 73.10
C GLY A 214 44.59 -38.03 72.44
N GLY A 215 44.25 -39.18 71.86
CA GLY A 215 42.87 -39.61 71.64
C GLY A 215 42.42 -39.71 70.19
N ALA A 216 42.30 -40.95 69.71
CA ALA A 216 41.30 -41.51 68.78
C ALA A 216 40.84 -40.64 67.58
N ALA A 217 41.22 -40.95 66.34
CA ALA A 217 40.58 -41.95 65.47
C ALA A 217 39.08 -41.69 65.22
N ASP A 218 38.75 -41.03 64.09
CA ASP A 218 37.59 -41.26 63.19
C ASP A 218 37.60 -40.14 62.11
N LEU A 219 38.14 -40.23 60.89
CA LEU A 219 38.13 -41.19 59.77
C LEU A 219 36.77 -41.41 59.08
N LEU A 220 36.25 -40.36 58.43
CA LEU A 220 35.31 -40.49 57.30
C LEU A 220 35.57 -39.46 56.18
N THR A 221 36.80 -39.50 55.63
CA THR A 221 37.11 -38.95 54.31
C THR A 221 36.68 -39.96 53.26
N LEU A 222 35.64 -39.64 52.48
CA LEU A 222 35.26 -40.39 51.27
C LEU A 222 36.18 -39.99 50.12
N GLU A 223 37.29 -40.71 50.04
CA GLU A 223 38.20 -40.82 48.90
C GLU A 223 37.55 -41.66 47.79
N PRO A 224 37.47 -41.21 46.52
CA PRO A 224 37.60 -42.08 45.38
C PRO A 224 39.09 -42.19 45.02
N SER A 225 39.61 -43.39 45.24
CA SER A 225 40.99 -43.83 45.05
C SER A 225 41.67 -43.38 43.76
N ASN A 226 42.85 -42.76 43.93
CA ASN A 226 43.91 -42.57 42.94
C ASN A 226 44.48 -43.91 42.43
N PRO A 227 45.23 -43.90 41.30
CA PRO A 227 46.65 -44.18 41.46
C PRO A 227 47.58 -43.28 40.63
N SER A 228 48.48 -42.60 41.35
CA SER A 228 49.92 -42.46 41.06
C SER A 228 50.45 -41.60 39.89
N PRO A 229 51.70 -41.10 40.00
CA PRO A 229 52.09 -39.77 39.56
C PRO A 229 53.19 -39.81 38.50
N LEU A 230 52.86 -39.65 37.22
CA LEU A 230 53.82 -39.19 36.19
C LEU A 230 53.05 -38.90 34.90
N GLY A 231 52.92 -37.63 34.54
CA GLY A 231 52.26 -37.20 33.30
C GLY A 231 51.01 -36.39 33.60
N ARG A 232 51.18 -35.10 33.86
CA ARG A 232 50.09 -34.11 33.81
C ARG A 232 49.58 -34.04 32.35
N PRO A 233 48.35 -34.45 32.02
CA PRO A 233 47.71 -33.94 30.82
C PRO A 233 47.23 -32.53 31.16
N SER A 234 47.56 -31.59 30.29
CA SER A 234 47.18 -30.20 30.40
C SER A 234 45.64 -30.06 30.29
N ILE A 235 44.90 -30.21 31.38
CA ILE A 235 43.44 -29.93 31.41
C ILE A 235 43.17 -28.44 31.10
N HIS A 236 44.20 -27.58 31.17
CA HIS A 236 44.11 -26.18 30.77
C HIS A 236 43.90 -25.97 29.26
N SER A 237 44.33 -26.88 28.37
CA SER A 237 44.16 -26.67 26.93
C SER A 237 42.75 -26.95 26.44
N ASP A 238 42.05 -27.95 26.98
CA ASP A 238 40.69 -28.31 26.51
C ASP A 238 39.64 -27.27 26.92
N GLN A 239 39.77 -26.66 28.11
CA GLN A 239 38.87 -25.58 28.52
C GLN A 239 39.14 -24.27 27.75
N GLN A 240 40.39 -24.02 27.34
CA GLN A 240 40.73 -22.85 26.53
C GLN A 240 40.29 -23.01 25.07
N LEU A 241 40.29 -24.25 24.55
CA LEU A 241 39.83 -24.54 23.19
C LEU A 241 38.30 -24.42 23.06
N LEU A 242 37.54 -24.84 24.08
CA LEU A 242 36.09 -24.64 24.16
C LEU A 242 35.69 -23.15 24.19
N VAL A 243 36.45 -22.31 24.90
CA VAL A 243 36.22 -20.85 24.92
C VAL A 243 36.59 -20.20 23.59
N MET A 244 37.61 -20.73 22.89
CA MET A 244 37.98 -20.24 21.57
C MET A 244 36.96 -20.65 20.50
N GLU A 245 36.37 -21.85 20.62
CA GLU A 245 35.28 -22.32 19.76
C GLU A 245 34.00 -21.49 19.98
N GLU A 246 33.65 -21.17 21.23
CA GLU A 246 32.50 -20.30 21.54
C GLU A 246 32.72 -18.86 21.03
N ALA A 247 33.94 -18.33 21.17
CA ALA A 247 34.35 -17.04 20.61
C ALA A 247 34.32 -17.02 19.07
N GLN A 248 34.64 -18.12 18.39
CA GLN A 248 34.54 -18.23 16.92
C GLN A 248 33.09 -18.18 16.44
N THR A 249 32.16 -18.88 17.08
CA THR A 249 30.72 -18.80 16.76
C THR A 249 30.15 -17.39 16.93
N SER A 250 30.61 -16.65 17.94
CA SER A 250 30.16 -15.26 18.16
C SER A 250 30.67 -14.28 17.09
N ASN A 251 31.87 -14.53 16.54
CA ASN A 251 32.42 -13.73 15.44
C ASN A 251 31.62 -13.92 14.14
N ALA A 252 31.20 -15.14 13.82
CA ALA A 252 30.38 -15.41 12.64
C ALA A 252 29.04 -14.64 12.67
N TYR A 253 28.42 -14.53 13.85
CA TYR A 253 27.18 -13.77 14.03
C TYR A 253 27.36 -12.26 13.81
N ILE A 254 28.44 -11.68 14.37
CA ILE A 254 28.76 -10.26 14.19
C ILE A 254 29.07 -9.95 12.72
N GLN A 255 29.79 -10.84 12.04
CA GLN A 255 30.10 -10.72 10.62
C GLN A 255 28.84 -10.78 9.75
N GLY A 256 27.94 -11.73 9.98
CA GLY A 256 26.67 -11.83 9.25
C GLY A 256 25.75 -10.62 9.46
N ARG A 257 25.77 -10.01 10.66
CA ARG A 257 25.06 -8.74 10.91
C ARG A 257 25.69 -7.55 10.17
N GLY A 258 27.02 -7.53 10.02
CA GLY A 258 27.72 -6.52 9.24
C GLY A 258 27.35 -6.56 7.75
N GLU A 259 27.34 -7.76 7.17
CA GLU A 259 26.93 -7.97 5.77
C GLU A 259 25.46 -7.56 5.54
N ALA A 260 24.57 -7.89 6.48
CA ALA A 260 23.18 -7.48 6.41
C ALA A 260 23.00 -5.95 6.40
N ILE A 261 23.83 -5.21 7.15
CA ILE A 261 23.79 -3.73 7.14
C ILE A 261 24.25 -3.19 5.79
N ASP A 262 25.36 -3.68 5.24
CA ASP A 262 25.86 -3.25 3.91
C ASP A 262 24.81 -3.54 2.81
N ALA A 263 24.17 -4.72 2.85
CA ALA A 263 23.08 -5.04 1.92
C ALA A 263 21.88 -4.09 2.03
N ILE A 264 21.53 -3.66 3.25
CA ILE A 264 20.46 -2.67 3.47
C ILE A 264 20.88 -1.29 2.97
N GLU A 265 22.12 -0.85 3.24
CA GLU A 265 22.64 0.44 2.78
C GLU A 265 22.66 0.54 1.25
N ARG A 266 23.11 -0.52 0.57
CA ARG A 266 23.03 -0.62 -0.90
C ARG A 266 21.60 -0.50 -1.39
N THR A 267 20.66 -1.18 -0.72
CA THR A 267 19.23 -1.10 -1.07
C THR A 267 18.68 0.30 -0.87
N ILE A 268 19.05 1.00 0.22
CA ILE A 268 18.65 2.39 0.47
C ILE A 268 19.21 3.33 -0.60
N SER A 269 20.47 3.16 -0.98
CA SER A 269 21.11 3.97 -2.03
C SER A 269 20.44 3.78 -3.40
N GLU A 270 20.19 2.54 -3.79
CA GLU A 270 19.50 2.22 -5.04
C GLU A 270 18.05 2.74 -5.06
N LEU A 271 17.32 2.61 -3.95
CA LEU A 271 15.99 3.21 -3.80
C LEU A 271 16.06 4.74 -3.90
N GLY A 272 17.12 5.36 -3.40
CA GLY A 272 17.39 6.79 -3.57
C GLY A 272 17.41 7.21 -5.04
N GLY A 273 17.95 6.37 -5.93
CA GLY A 273 17.91 6.60 -7.38
C GLY A 273 16.49 6.53 -7.96
N ILE A 274 15.68 5.56 -7.51
CA ILE A 274 14.27 5.44 -7.91
C ILE A 274 13.45 6.63 -7.37
N PHE A 275 13.70 7.06 -6.12
CA PHE A 275 13.06 8.23 -5.54
C PHE A 275 13.46 9.52 -6.20
N GLY A 276 14.71 9.67 -6.63
CA GLY A 276 15.14 10.85 -7.39
C GLY A 276 14.32 10.99 -8.68
N GLN A 277 14.13 9.89 -9.41
CA GLN A 277 13.31 9.87 -10.62
C GLN A 277 11.83 10.16 -10.31
N LEU A 278 11.27 9.52 -9.27
CA LEU A 278 9.89 9.77 -8.86
C LEU A 278 9.68 11.21 -8.35
N ALA A 279 10.62 11.77 -7.61
CA ALA A 279 10.55 13.13 -7.09
C ALA A 279 10.60 14.15 -8.23
N GLN A 280 11.46 13.95 -9.23
CA GLN A 280 11.46 14.79 -10.42
C GLN A 280 10.11 14.70 -11.15
N MET A 281 9.64 13.47 -11.39
CA MET A 281 8.39 13.19 -12.09
C MET A 281 7.16 13.76 -11.36
N VAL A 282 7.14 13.71 -10.02
CA VAL A 282 6.09 14.29 -9.17
C VAL A 282 6.23 15.82 -9.09
N SER A 283 7.44 16.38 -9.05
CA SER A 283 7.66 17.83 -9.00
C SER A 283 7.19 18.53 -10.28
N GLU A 284 7.44 17.93 -11.44
CA GLU A 284 6.96 18.42 -12.73
C GLU A 284 5.44 18.31 -12.88
N GLN A 285 4.81 17.39 -12.15
CA GLN A 285 3.36 17.12 -12.24
C GLN A 285 2.54 17.65 -11.05
N SER A 286 3.19 18.14 -9.97
CA SER A 286 2.54 18.67 -8.76
C SER A 286 1.71 19.93 -9.04
N GLU A 287 2.04 20.68 -10.09
CA GLU A 287 1.22 21.80 -10.59
C GLU A 287 -0.19 21.34 -11.03
N MET A 288 -0.35 20.09 -11.49
CA MET A 288 -1.64 19.54 -11.92
C MET A 288 -2.56 19.20 -10.74
N ILE A 289 -2.04 18.82 -9.57
CA ILE A 289 -2.85 18.50 -8.37
C ILE A 289 -3.64 19.73 -7.90
N GLN A 290 -3.08 20.94 -8.06
CA GLN A 290 -3.77 22.19 -7.74
C GLN A 290 -5.02 22.44 -8.59
N ARG A 291 -5.19 21.70 -9.71
CA ARG A 291 -6.34 21.82 -10.60
C ARG A 291 -7.51 20.90 -10.24
N ILE A 292 -7.42 20.04 -9.24
CA ILE A 292 -8.59 19.24 -8.82
C ILE A 292 -9.73 20.15 -8.29
N ASP A 293 -9.39 21.26 -7.63
CA ASP A 293 -10.37 22.29 -7.29
C ASP A 293 -10.94 22.98 -8.54
N ALA A 294 -10.09 23.30 -9.53
CA ALA A 294 -10.51 23.92 -10.79
C ALA A 294 -11.40 23.00 -11.67
N ASN A 295 -11.11 21.69 -11.74
CA ASN A 295 -11.91 20.74 -12.50
C ASN A 295 -13.29 20.51 -11.85
N THR A 296 -13.43 20.71 -10.53
CA THR A 296 -14.75 20.69 -9.87
C THR A 296 -15.59 21.89 -10.28
N GLU A 297 -14.96 23.05 -10.45
CA GLU A 297 -15.61 24.28 -10.95
C GLU A 297 -16.07 24.13 -12.41
N ASP A 298 -15.25 23.54 -13.29
CA ASP A 298 -15.62 23.25 -14.68
C ASP A 298 -16.79 22.24 -14.79
N VAL A 299 -16.88 21.28 -13.87
CA VAL A 299 -18.02 20.35 -13.79
C VAL A 299 -19.29 21.09 -13.37
N VAL A 300 -19.19 22.02 -12.42
CA VAL A 300 -20.32 22.88 -12.01
C VAL A 300 -20.80 23.73 -13.18
N ASP A 301 -19.89 24.33 -13.95
CA ASP A 301 -20.24 25.15 -15.11
C ASP A 301 -20.92 24.35 -16.23
N ASN A 302 -20.43 23.14 -16.52
CA ASN A 302 -21.06 22.25 -17.50
C ASN A 302 -22.45 21.77 -17.03
N VAL A 303 -22.62 21.49 -15.74
CA VAL A 303 -23.92 21.12 -15.15
C VAL A 303 -24.89 22.30 -15.19
N GLN A 304 -24.44 23.53 -14.92
CA GLN A 304 -25.25 24.74 -15.07
C GLN A 304 -25.64 24.98 -16.54
N GLY A 305 -24.73 24.74 -17.48
CA GLY A 305 -24.99 24.79 -18.92
C GLY A 305 -26.09 23.80 -19.34
N ALA A 306 -25.97 22.54 -18.91
CA ALA A 306 -26.98 21.51 -19.15
C ALA A 306 -28.34 21.85 -18.51
N HIS A 307 -28.33 22.42 -17.29
CA HIS A 307 -29.55 22.89 -16.63
C HIS A 307 -30.24 24.00 -17.45
N ARG A 308 -29.45 24.92 -18.03
CA ARG A 308 -29.98 25.99 -18.87
C ARG A 308 -30.59 25.48 -20.17
N GLU A 309 -30.02 24.42 -20.75
CA GLU A 309 -30.63 23.76 -21.92
C GLU A 309 -31.91 23.01 -21.57
N LEU A 310 -31.96 22.33 -20.42
CA LEU A 310 -33.18 21.68 -19.93
C LEU A 310 -34.30 22.69 -19.68
N LEU A 311 -33.98 23.85 -19.11
CA LEU A 311 -34.95 24.94 -18.92
C LEU A 311 -35.46 25.52 -20.24
N LYS A 312 -34.59 25.69 -21.25
CA LYS A 312 -34.98 26.10 -22.60
C LYS A 312 -35.89 25.08 -23.27
N TYR A 313 -35.60 23.78 -23.12
CA TYR A 313 -36.47 22.73 -23.63
C TYR A 313 -37.83 22.72 -22.92
N TRP A 314 -37.83 22.89 -21.60
CA TRP A 314 -39.06 22.97 -20.80
C TRP A 314 -39.95 24.15 -21.23
N THR A 315 -39.39 25.33 -21.47
CA THR A 315 -40.15 26.50 -21.95
C THR A 315 -40.72 26.27 -23.36
N ARG A 316 -39.96 25.60 -24.24
CA ARG A 316 -40.44 25.23 -25.58
C ARG A 316 -41.59 24.23 -25.54
N VAL A 317 -41.53 23.25 -24.62
CA VAL A 317 -42.59 22.26 -24.42
C VAL A 317 -43.82 22.88 -23.73
N SER A 318 -43.64 23.80 -22.78
CA SER A 318 -44.76 24.47 -22.11
C SER A 318 -45.50 25.47 -23.02
N GLY A 319 -44.84 26.01 -24.05
CA GLY A 319 -45.43 26.91 -25.04
C GLY A 319 -46.58 26.32 -25.87
N ASN A 320 -46.68 25.00 -26.00
CA ASN A 320 -47.75 24.36 -26.78
C ASN A 320 -49.14 24.41 -26.12
N ARG A 321 -49.27 24.89 -24.88
CA ARG A 321 -50.58 25.03 -24.20
C ARG A 321 -51.49 26.05 -24.89
N TRP A 322 -50.92 27.11 -25.48
CA TRP A 322 -51.71 28.10 -26.22
C TRP A 322 -52.22 27.56 -27.56
N LEU A 323 -51.49 26.63 -28.18
CA LEU A 323 -51.94 25.91 -29.38
C LEU A 323 -53.16 25.03 -29.05
N ILE A 324 -53.12 24.33 -27.91
CA ILE A 324 -54.25 23.54 -27.41
C ILE A 324 -55.49 24.41 -27.12
N ALA A 325 -55.30 25.59 -26.53
CA ALA A 325 -56.41 26.52 -26.27
C ALA A 325 -57.09 27.01 -27.57
N LYS A 326 -56.30 27.29 -28.62
CA LYS A 326 -56.83 27.66 -29.94
C LYS A 326 -57.60 26.53 -30.60
N MET A 327 -57.08 25.30 -30.57
CA MET A 327 -57.77 24.13 -31.12
C MET A 327 -59.09 23.84 -30.38
N PHE A 328 -59.10 24.02 -29.05
CA PHE A 328 -60.30 23.90 -28.25
C PHE A 328 -61.34 24.99 -28.57
N GLY A 329 -60.89 26.25 -28.76
CA GLY A 329 -61.77 27.35 -29.15
C GLY A 329 -62.44 27.13 -30.51
N VAL A 330 -61.70 26.63 -31.50
CA VAL A 330 -62.27 26.27 -32.81
C VAL A 330 -63.30 25.15 -32.68
N LEU A 331 -63.01 24.11 -31.89
CA LEU A 331 -63.98 23.04 -31.62
C LEU A 331 -65.25 23.54 -30.91
N MET A 332 -65.11 24.49 -29.98
CA MET A 332 -66.24 25.07 -29.25
C MET A 332 -67.15 25.90 -30.18
N ILE A 333 -66.56 26.66 -31.10
CA ILE A 333 -67.31 27.40 -32.13
C ILE A 333 -68.06 26.44 -33.06
N PHE A 334 -67.41 25.37 -33.53
CA PHE A 334 -68.07 24.34 -34.34
C PHE A 334 -69.21 23.65 -33.59
N PHE A 335 -69.03 23.36 -32.30
CA PHE A 335 -70.08 22.79 -31.46
C PHE A 335 -71.27 23.73 -31.32
N LEU A 336 -71.05 25.02 -31.06
CA LEU A 336 -72.13 26.02 -30.98
C LEU A 336 -72.86 26.16 -32.31
N LEU A 337 -72.14 26.19 -33.44
CA LEU A 337 -72.76 26.20 -34.76
C LEU A 337 -73.58 24.94 -35.03
N TRP A 338 -73.08 23.77 -34.64
CA TRP A 338 -73.81 22.51 -34.78
C TRP A 338 -75.09 22.49 -33.95
N VAL A 339 -75.05 22.95 -32.70
CA VAL A 339 -76.23 23.06 -31.83
C VAL A 339 -77.26 24.04 -32.41
N LEU A 340 -76.81 25.16 -32.98
CA LEU A 340 -77.70 26.19 -33.55
C LEU A 340 -78.32 25.79 -34.90
N ILE A 341 -77.69 24.88 -35.63
CA ILE A 341 -78.22 24.34 -36.90
C ILE A 341 -79.04 23.06 -36.70
N SER A 342 -78.73 22.28 -35.67
CA SER A 342 -79.41 21.01 -35.36
C SER A 342 -80.59 21.16 -34.39
N GLY A 343 -80.72 22.31 -33.71
CA GLY A 343 -81.91 22.70 -32.97
C GLY A 343 -82.81 23.58 -33.82
#